data_AF-A0AAF0UTC3-F1
#
_entry.id   AF-A0AAF0UTC3-F1
#
_cell.length_a   1.000
_cell.length_b   1.000
_cell.length_c   1.000
_cell.angle_alpha   90.00
_cell.angle_beta   90.00
_cell.angle_gamma   90.00
#
_symmetry.space_group_name_H-M   'P 1'
#
loop_
_entity.id
_entity.type
_entity.pdbx_description
1 polymer ?
#
loop_
_entity_poly.entity_id
_entity_poly.type
_entity_poly.pdbx_seq_one_letter_code
_entity_poly.pdbx_strand_id
1 'polypeptide(L)'
;MIHVKSIHSSLTPTQQASFDRTSCFRRKKTFISLCKYSRNSDSDGKGDTRKQELLATIVQLQTQKVRLTEYLDERSAYLTQFAEEANTEMEQIGENALKELDEAGARIMGNIENQMQAFEESVGLNKQEIEENEKKLTEFEGQMEEERNEWLFFKNLRQRRTVAVDKAKAKEEMEKIKQLSRENAGSTTRRTVYLAFIGLVVVGIADVFISSSSDWRKGAVLGIILVCLLSQVIYEQSVLSETELEGKQKSKEDKK
;
A
#
# COMPACT_ATOMS: atom_id res chain seq x y z
N MET A 1 -15.45 -3.31 13.55
CA MET A 1 -14.90 -4.03 14.72
C MET A 1 -15.37 -5.48 14.60
N ILE A 2 -14.56 -6.34 13.99
CA ILE A 2 -14.96 -7.72 13.66
C ILE A 2 -14.21 -8.65 14.61
N HIS A 3 -15.00 -9.39 15.39
CA HIS A 3 -14.54 -10.27 16.45
C HIS A 3 -14.09 -11.60 15.84
N VAL A 4 -12.79 -11.88 15.85
CA VAL A 4 -12.25 -13.16 15.35
C VAL A 4 -12.05 -14.10 16.54
N LYS A 5 -12.83 -15.18 16.55
CA LYS A 5 -12.78 -16.24 17.57
C LYS A 5 -11.62 -17.18 17.25
N SER A 6 -10.62 -17.24 18.12
CA SER A 6 -9.50 -18.19 18.01
C SER A 6 -9.99 -19.61 18.36
N ILE A 7 -9.79 -20.55 17.45
CA ILE A 7 -9.94 -22.00 17.72
C ILE A 7 -8.53 -22.53 17.97
N HIS A 8 -8.23 -22.76 19.25
CA HIS A 8 -7.05 -23.53 19.66
C HIS A 8 -7.29 -25.00 19.33
N SER A 9 -6.66 -25.49 18.27
CA SER A 9 -6.57 -26.93 17.99
C SER A 9 -5.20 -27.41 18.44
N SER A 10 -5.08 -27.84 19.70
CA SER A 10 -3.91 -28.59 20.16
C SER A 10 -3.98 -30.02 19.59
N LEU A 11 -3.24 -30.29 18.52
CA LEU A 11 -2.99 -31.64 18.04
C LEU A 11 -1.90 -32.25 18.93
N THR A 12 -2.29 -33.18 19.81
CA THR A 12 -1.33 -34.05 20.48
C THR A 12 -0.78 -35.07 19.47
N PRO A 13 0.54 -35.30 19.42
CA PRO A 13 1.10 -36.34 18.58
C PRO A 13 0.78 -37.69 19.23
N THR A 14 -0.22 -38.38 18.68
CA THR A 14 -0.44 -39.79 19.00
C THR A 14 0.74 -40.57 18.46
N GLN A 15 1.52 -41.17 19.37
CA GLN A 15 2.60 -42.09 19.04
C GLN A 15 2.08 -43.15 18.06
N GLN A 16 2.62 -43.13 16.84
CA GLN A 16 2.46 -44.21 15.89
C GLN A 16 3.17 -45.44 16.46
N ALA A 17 2.39 -46.37 17.00
CA ALA A 17 2.85 -47.74 17.17
C ALA A 17 3.03 -48.32 15.76
N SER A 18 4.28 -48.53 15.36
CA SER A 18 4.66 -49.33 14.20
C SER A 18 4.14 -50.76 14.40
N PHE A 19 3.00 -51.06 13.76
CA PHE A 19 2.57 -52.44 13.61
C PHE A 19 3.34 -53.07 12.44
N ASP A 20 4.59 -53.42 12.69
CA ASP A 20 5.27 -54.45 11.91
C ASP A 20 4.63 -55.79 12.25
N ARG A 21 3.55 -56.11 11.54
CA ARG A 21 2.98 -57.46 11.53
C ARG A 21 3.29 -58.11 10.19
N THR A 22 4.53 -58.51 10.03
CA THR A 22 4.99 -59.50 9.05
C THR A 22 4.26 -60.81 9.31
N SER A 23 3.03 -60.94 8.83
CA SER A 23 2.30 -62.21 8.84
C SER A 23 2.68 -62.98 7.58
N CYS A 24 3.75 -63.77 7.69
CA CYS A 24 4.05 -64.82 6.73
C CYS A 24 2.86 -65.80 6.67
N PHE A 25 2.02 -65.66 5.64
CA PHE A 25 1.04 -66.68 5.28
C PHE A 25 1.78 -67.95 4.81
N ARG A 26 2.00 -68.89 5.74
CA ARG A 26 2.41 -70.26 5.38
C ARG A 26 1.30 -70.91 4.56
N ARG A 27 1.45 -70.94 3.24
CA ARG A 27 0.71 -71.88 2.37
C ARG A 27 1.03 -73.31 2.81
N LYS A 28 0.14 -73.95 3.56
CA LYS A 28 0.14 -75.41 3.69
C LYS A 28 -0.37 -75.98 2.36
N LYS A 29 0.54 -76.57 1.57
CA LYS A 29 0.17 -77.42 0.42
C LYS A 29 -0.58 -78.64 0.96
N THR A 30 -1.88 -78.71 0.73
CA THR A 30 -2.66 -79.93 0.87
C THR A 30 -2.39 -80.82 -0.34
N PHE A 31 -1.62 -81.89 -0.15
CA PHE A 31 -1.50 -82.95 -1.13
C PHE A 31 -2.82 -83.72 -1.20
N ILE A 32 -3.54 -83.59 -2.31
CA ILE A 32 -4.71 -84.42 -2.61
C ILE A 32 -4.18 -85.76 -3.13
N SER A 33 -4.20 -86.78 -2.27
CA SER A 33 -3.95 -88.17 -2.65
C SER A 33 -5.19 -88.73 -3.37
N LEU A 34 -5.12 -88.85 -4.69
CA LEU A 34 -6.06 -89.63 -5.50
C LEU A 34 -5.82 -91.13 -5.25
N CYS A 35 -6.62 -91.74 -4.38
CA CYS A 35 -6.63 -93.19 -4.20
C CYS A 35 -7.10 -93.89 -5.49
N LYS A 36 -6.28 -94.80 -6.00
CA LYS A 36 -6.60 -95.75 -7.08
C LYS A 36 -7.82 -96.59 -6.71
N TYR A 37 -8.79 -96.66 -7.61
CA TYR A 37 -10.00 -97.46 -7.48
C TYR A 37 -9.67 -98.95 -7.69
N SER A 38 -9.84 -99.78 -6.66
CA SER A 38 -9.83 -101.23 -6.79
C SER A 38 -11.17 -101.66 -7.39
N ARG A 39 -11.11 -102.16 -8.63
CA ARG A 39 -12.22 -102.79 -9.33
C ARG A 39 -12.58 -104.08 -8.60
N ASN A 40 -13.77 -104.12 -7.99
CA ASN A 40 -14.67 -105.28 -7.89
C ASN A 40 -15.81 -104.93 -6.93
N SER A 41 -16.98 -104.62 -7.48
CA SER A 41 -18.31 -104.90 -6.92
C SER A 41 -19.36 -104.35 -7.89
N ASP A 42 -20.10 -105.25 -8.54
CA ASP A 42 -21.33 -104.92 -9.25
C ASP A 42 -22.37 -104.45 -8.23
N SER A 43 -22.70 -103.15 -8.24
CA SER A 43 -23.87 -102.62 -7.53
C SER A 43 -24.51 -101.54 -8.37
N ASP A 44 -25.82 -101.68 -8.59
CA ASP A 44 -26.69 -100.76 -9.34
C ASP A 44 -26.37 -99.28 -9.07
N GLY A 45 -26.09 -98.56 -10.16
CA GLY A 45 -25.58 -97.19 -10.18
C GLY A 45 -26.59 -96.12 -9.78
N LYS A 46 -27.08 -96.13 -8.54
CA LYS A 46 -27.90 -95.05 -7.97
C LYS A 46 -27.15 -94.41 -6.80
N GLY A 47 -26.46 -93.31 -7.09
CA GLY A 47 -25.75 -92.53 -6.08
C GLY A 47 -26.71 -91.95 -5.03
N ASP A 48 -26.28 -91.94 -3.77
CA ASP A 48 -27.01 -91.34 -2.64
C ASP A 48 -27.22 -89.83 -2.89
N THR A 49 -28.47 -89.43 -3.12
CA THR A 49 -28.85 -88.05 -3.48
C THR A 49 -28.41 -87.03 -2.43
N ARG A 50 -28.40 -87.43 -1.15
CA ARG A 50 -27.97 -86.57 -0.04
C ARG A 50 -26.48 -86.28 -0.07
N LYS A 51 -25.67 -87.25 -0.50
CA LYS A 51 -24.22 -87.06 -0.67
C LYS A 51 -23.90 -86.17 -1.87
N GLN A 52 -24.67 -86.29 -2.95
CA GLN A 52 -24.53 -85.44 -4.12
C GLN A 52 -24.91 -83.98 -3.83
N GLU A 53 -25.99 -83.74 -3.08
CA GLU A 53 -26.39 -82.41 -2.63
C GLU A 53 -25.37 -81.78 -1.68
N LEU A 54 -24.81 -82.57 -0.76
CA LEU A 54 -23.74 -82.11 0.14
C LEU A 54 -22.48 -81.70 -0.66
N LEU A 55 -22.10 -82.50 -1.66
CA LEU A 55 -20.97 -82.17 -2.54
C LEU A 55 -21.25 -80.91 -3.35
N ALA A 56 -22.44 -80.74 -3.91
CA ALA A 56 -22.84 -79.53 -4.62
C ALA A 56 -22.74 -78.29 -3.72
N THR A 57 -23.21 -78.40 -2.47
CA THR A 57 -23.13 -77.33 -1.47
C THR A 57 -21.69 -76.97 -1.13
N ILE A 58 -20.81 -77.97 -0.97
CA ILE A 58 -19.38 -77.75 -0.71
C ILE A 58 -18.72 -77.03 -1.89
N VAL A 59 -19.01 -77.44 -3.13
CA VAL A 59 -18.46 -76.81 -4.34
C VAL A 59 -18.96 -75.36 -4.46
N GLN A 60 -20.23 -75.10 -4.18
CA GLN A 60 -20.79 -73.75 -4.18
C GLN A 60 -20.09 -72.86 -3.14
N LEU A 61 -19.91 -73.33 -1.91
CA LEU A 61 -19.22 -72.59 -0.85
C LEU A 61 -17.75 -72.34 -1.19
N GLN A 62 -17.07 -73.33 -1.76
CA GLN A 62 -15.68 -73.16 -2.21
C GLN A 62 -15.59 -72.12 -3.33
N THR A 63 -16.54 -72.13 -4.27
CA THR A 63 -16.60 -71.14 -5.36
C THR A 63 -16.82 -69.73 -4.82
N GLN A 64 -17.77 -69.55 -3.89
CA GLN A 64 -18.03 -68.25 -3.25
C GLN A 64 -16.82 -67.75 -2.45
N LYS A 65 -16.12 -68.65 -1.75
CA LYS A 65 -14.90 -68.32 -1.01
C LYS A 65 -13.80 -67.79 -1.93
N VAL A 66 -13.57 -68.45 -3.06
CA VAL A 66 -12.56 -68.01 -4.04
C VAL A 66 -12.91 -66.62 -4.56
N ARG A 67 -14.16 -66.39 -4.98
CA ARG A 67 -14.61 -65.07 -5.46
C ARG A 67 -14.46 -63.95 -4.43
N LEU A 68 -14.82 -64.22 -3.17
CA LEU A 68 -14.69 -63.24 -2.09
C LEU A 68 -13.22 -62.92 -1.79
N THR A 69 -12.35 -63.94 -1.86
CA THR A 69 -10.91 -63.74 -1.65
C THR A 69 -10.31 -62.91 -2.78
N GLU A 70 -10.69 -63.19 -4.03
CA GLU A 70 -10.25 -62.42 -5.20
C GLU A 70 -10.71 -60.96 -5.13
N TYR A 71 -11.97 -60.71 -4.78
CA TYR A 71 -12.48 -59.34 -4.59
C TYR A 71 -11.77 -58.60 -3.45
N LEU A 72 -11.46 -59.30 -2.35
CA LEU A 72 -10.74 -58.72 -1.23
C LEU A 72 -9.30 -58.38 -1.62
N ASP A 73 -8.62 -59.26 -2.36
CA ASP A 73 -7.27 -59.04 -2.86
C ASP A 73 -7.24 -57.85 -3.83
N GLU A 74 -8.19 -57.77 -4.78
CA GLU A 74 -8.32 -56.64 -5.72
C GLU A 74 -8.55 -55.30 -4.99
N ARG A 75 -9.46 -55.26 -4.01
CA ARG A 75 -9.71 -54.06 -3.22
C ARG A 75 -8.51 -53.66 -2.36
N SER A 76 -7.77 -54.64 -1.83
CA SER A 76 -6.56 -54.39 -1.06
C SER A 76 -5.45 -53.80 -1.93
N ALA A 77 -5.29 -54.33 -3.15
CA ALA A 77 -4.34 -53.81 -4.14
C ALA A 77 -4.70 -52.38 -4.56
N TYR A 78 -5.98 -52.13 -4.88
CA TYR A 78 -6.47 -50.80 -5.22
C TYR A 78 -6.21 -49.77 -4.11
N LEU A 79 -6.52 -50.11 -2.85
CA LEU A 79 -6.27 -49.21 -1.72
C LEU A 79 -4.78 -48.94 -1.49
N THR A 80 -3.94 -49.95 -1.74
CA THR A 80 -2.48 -49.80 -1.65
C THR A 80 -1.98 -48.85 -2.73
N GLN A 81 -2.41 -49.04 -3.99
CA GLN A 81 -2.07 -48.16 -5.10
C GLN A 81 -2.55 -46.73 -4.85
N PHE A 82 -3.78 -46.55 -4.37
CA PHE A 82 -4.33 -45.23 -4.05
C PHE A 82 -3.51 -44.52 -2.97
N ALA A 83 -3.07 -45.25 -1.94
CA ALA A 83 -2.23 -44.68 -0.89
C ALA A 83 -0.84 -44.31 -1.39
N GLU A 84 -0.25 -45.12 -2.26
CA GLU A 84 1.05 -44.84 -2.89
C GLU A 84 0.96 -43.63 -3.82
N GLU A 85 -0.04 -43.57 -4.69
CA GLU A 85 -0.30 -42.44 -5.59
C GLU A 85 -0.52 -41.15 -4.80
N ALA A 86 -1.38 -41.17 -3.76
CA ALA A 86 -1.61 -40.01 -2.92
C ALA A 86 -0.34 -39.51 -2.20
N ASN A 87 0.53 -40.43 -1.76
CA ASN A 87 1.83 -40.04 -1.18
C ASN A 87 2.73 -39.39 -2.22
N THR A 88 2.83 -39.96 -3.44
CA THR A 88 3.64 -39.39 -4.52
C THR A 88 3.14 -38.01 -4.96
N GLU A 89 1.83 -37.82 -5.09
CA GLU A 89 1.25 -36.52 -5.41
C GLU A 89 1.49 -35.50 -4.29
N MET A 90 1.37 -35.92 -3.02
CA MET A 90 1.61 -35.04 -1.88
C MET A 90 3.08 -34.61 -1.80
N GLU A 91 4.03 -35.53 -2.04
CA GLU A 91 5.45 -35.20 -2.13
C GLU A 91 5.72 -34.24 -3.28
N GLN A 92 5.14 -34.49 -4.46
CA GLN A 92 5.29 -33.61 -5.63
C GLN A 92 4.73 -32.20 -5.38
N ILE A 93 3.56 -32.08 -4.74
CA ILE A 93 2.98 -30.80 -4.36
C ILE A 93 3.88 -30.08 -3.35
N GLY A 94 4.39 -30.81 -2.36
CA GLY A 94 5.32 -30.26 -1.37
C GLY A 94 6.60 -29.72 -2.00
N GLU A 95 7.22 -30.49 -2.89
CA GLU A 95 8.44 -30.09 -3.60
C GLU A 95 8.21 -28.89 -4.52
N ASN A 96 7.12 -28.89 -5.30
CA ASN A 96 6.76 -27.75 -6.15
C ASN A 96 6.51 -26.47 -5.33
N ALA A 97 5.79 -26.57 -4.21
CA ALA A 97 5.53 -25.43 -3.35
C ALA A 97 6.82 -24.84 -2.74
N LEU A 98 7.76 -25.71 -2.32
CA LEU A 98 9.06 -25.26 -1.83
C LEU A 98 9.89 -24.60 -2.94
N LYS A 99 9.87 -25.17 -4.14
CA LYS A 99 10.59 -24.61 -5.29
C LYS A 99 10.03 -23.23 -5.69
N GLU A 100 8.71 -23.08 -5.75
CA GLU A 100 8.08 -21.79 -6.04
C GLU A 100 8.38 -20.75 -4.94
N LEU A 101 8.42 -21.18 -3.68
CA LEU A 101 8.80 -20.32 -2.55
C LEU A 101 10.25 -19.85 -2.66
N ASP A 102 11.18 -20.76 -2.95
CA ASP A 102 12.59 -20.43 -3.11
C ASP A 102 12.83 -19.50 -4.31
N GLU A 103 12.15 -19.72 -5.42
CA GLU A 103 12.22 -18.84 -6.60
C GLU A 103 11.66 -17.43 -6.29
N ALA A 104 10.52 -17.36 -5.59
CA ALA A 104 9.96 -16.09 -5.13
C ALA A 104 10.92 -15.37 -4.16
N GLY A 105 11.53 -16.11 -3.24
CA GLY A 105 12.53 -15.61 -2.31
C GLY A 105 13.75 -15.04 -3.04
N ALA A 106 14.30 -15.77 -4.00
CA ALA A 106 15.42 -15.32 -4.83
C ALA A 106 15.08 -14.05 -5.62
N ARG A 107 13.86 -13.96 -6.18
CA ARG A 107 13.39 -12.76 -6.89
C ARG A 107 13.27 -11.55 -5.97
N ILE A 108 12.71 -11.72 -4.77
CA ILE A 108 12.58 -10.64 -3.78
C ILE A 108 13.96 -10.18 -3.34
N MET A 109 14.85 -11.12 -3.01
CA MET A 109 16.22 -10.81 -2.59
C MET A 109 16.97 -10.04 -3.69
N GLY A 110 16.89 -10.50 -4.94
CA GLY A 110 17.51 -9.80 -6.06
C GLY A 110 16.95 -8.39 -6.28
N ASN A 111 15.66 -8.18 -6.06
CA ASN A 111 15.07 -6.84 -6.15
C ASN A 111 15.52 -5.91 -5.00
N ILE A 112 15.65 -6.45 -3.78
CA ILE A 112 16.16 -5.70 -2.62
C ILE A 112 17.61 -5.31 -2.86
N GLU A 113 18.45 -6.23 -3.35
CA GLU A 113 19.86 -5.96 -3.65
C GLU A 113 20.01 -4.88 -4.73
N ASN A 114 19.22 -4.95 -5.80
CA ASN A 114 19.22 -3.93 -6.84
C ASN A 114 18.81 -2.55 -6.30
N GLN A 115 17.80 -2.50 -5.42
CA GLN A 115 17.38 -1.24 -4.78
C GLN A 115 18.42 -0.72 -3.78
N MET A 116 19.07 -1.62 -3.03
CA MET A 116 20.16 -1.28 -2.11
C MET A 116 21.33 -0.68 -2.88
N GLN A 117 21.73 -1.30 -3.99
CA GLN A 117 22.83 -0.83 -4.81
C GLN A 117 22.52 0.54 -5.44
N ALA A 118 21.32 0.72 -6.00
CA ALA A 118 20.88 2.02 -6.52
C ALA A 118 20.84 3.09 -5.42
N PHE A 119 20.44 2.72 -4.20
CA PHE A 119 20.45 3.61 -3.05
C PHE A 119 21.89 3.97 -2.65
N GLU A 120 22.80 3.01 -2.57
CA GLU A 120 24.21 3.25 -2.25
C GLU A 120 24.87 4.16 -3.29
N GLU A 121 24.62 3.93 -4.57
CA GLU A 121 25.09 4.81 -5.65
C GLU A 121 24.51 6.23 -5.49
N SER A 122 23.21 6.35 -5.21
CA SER A 122 22.57 7.65 -5.01
C SER A 122 23.11 8.41 -3.79
N VAL A 123 23.40 7.71 -2.68
CA VAL A 123 23.97 8.29 -1.47
C VAL A 123 25.41 8.70 -1.70
N GLY A 124 26.18 7.88 -2.42
CA GLY A 124 27.55 8.19 -2.83
C GLY A 124 27.62 9.48 -3.65
N LEU A 125 26.77 9.59 -4.68
CA LEU A 125 26.67 10.79 -5.52
C LEU A 125 26.20 12.01 -4.71
N ASN A 126 25.16 11.87 -3.89
CA ASN A 126 24.64 12.96 -3.07
C ASN A 126 25.68 13.44 -2.04
N LYS A 127 26.50 12.55 -1.47
CA LYS A 127 27.59 12.93 -0.58
C LYS A 127 28.64 13.78 -1.30
N GLN A 128 29.02 13.37 -2.51
CA GLN A 128 29.96 14.15 -3.32
C GLN A 128 29.37 15.53 -3.67
N GLU A 129 28.10 15.59 -4.05
CA GLU A 129 27.42 16.86 -4.35
C GLU A 129 27.39 17.80 -3.13
N ILE A 130 27.14 17.27 -1.93
CA ILE A 130 27.18 18.05 -0.69
C ILE A 130 28.58 18.60 -0.43
N GLU A 131 29.63 17.79 -0.60
CA GLU A 131 31.01 18.22 -0.40
C GLU A 131 31.42 19.33 -1.39
N GLU A 132 31.01 19.21 -2.66
CA GLU A 132 31.23 20.25 -3.67
C GLU A 132 30.44 21.53 -3.36
N ASN A 133 29.21 21.41 -2.89
CA ASN A 133 28.39 22.56 -2.50
C ASN A 133 28.93 23.25 -1.24
N GLU A 134 29.44 22.51 -0.27
CA GLU A 134 30.08 23.05 0.93
C GLU A 134 31.34 23.84 0.55
N LYS A 135 32.15 23.32 -0.37
CA LYS A 135 33.30 24.07 -0.91
C LYS A 135 32.87 25.38 -1.59
N LYS A 136 31.85 25.34 -2.45
CA LYS A 136 31.33 26.58 -3.09
C LYS A 136 30.77 27.57 -2.06
N LEU A 137 30.14 27.07 -0.99
CA LEU A 137 29.60 27.91 0.07
C LEU A 137 30.71 28.61 0.85
N THR A 138 31.79 27.90 1.18
CA THR A 138 32.96 28.49 1.85
C THR A 138 33.67 29.51 0.97
N GLU A 139 33.79 29.28 -0.34
CA GLU A 139 34.31 30.26 -1.29
C GLU A 139 33.40 31.51 -1.37
N PHE A 140 32.08 31.32 -1.40
CA PHE A 140 31.10 32.41 -1.41
C PHE A 140 31.12 33.23 -0.12
N GLU A 141 31.24 32.59 1.04
CA GLU A 141 31.33 33.27 2.33
C GLU A 141 32.60 34.15 2.42
N GLY A 142 33.73 33.64 1.90
CA GLY A 142 34.96 34.43 1.75
C GLY A 142 34.76 35.67 0.87
N GLN A 143 34.13 35.51 -0.30
CA GLN A 143 33.82 36.64 -1.19
C GLN A 143 32.88 37.64 -0.53
N MET A 144 31.85 37.18 0.18
CA MET A 144 30.95 38.09 0.91
C MET A 144 31.67 38.86 2.02
N GLU A 145 32.63 38.24 2.71
CA GLU A 145 33.41 38.92 3.74
C GLU A 145 34.32 40.01 3.14
N GLU A 146 34.94 39.72 2.00
CA GLU A 146 35.70 40.70 1.21
C GLU A 146 34.80 41.84 0.70
N GLU A 147 33.69 41.52 0.02
CA GLU A 147 32.73 42.51 -0.47
C GLU A 147 32.11 43.34 0.66
N ARG A 148 31.85 42.75 1.83
CA ARG A 148 31.35 43.47 3.00
C ARG A 148 32.40 44.45 3.52
N ASN A 149 33.66 44.04 3.56
CA ASN A 149 34.77 44.91 3.96
C ASN A 149 34.95 46.08 2.97
N GLU A 150 34.85 45.81 1.67
CA GLU A 150 34.86 46.85 0.63
C GLU A 150 33.62 47.75 0.69
N TRP A 151 32.43 47.19 0.96
CA TRP A 151 31.20 47.96 1.11
C TRP A 151 31.27 48.88 2.32
N LEU A 152 31.87 48.45 3.43
CA LEU A 152 32.16 49.30 4.58
C LEU A 152 33.11 50.44 4.22
N PHE A 153 34.10 50.18 3.36
CA PHE A 153 34.98 51.21 2.80
C PHE A 153 34.18 52.24 1.97
N PHE A 154 33.31 51.81 1.06
CA PHE A 154 32.47 52.73 0.26
C PHE A 154 31.42 53.47 1.09
N LYS A 155 30.86 52.84 2.13
CA LYS A 155 29.95 53.50 3.06
C LYS A 155 30.64 54.64 3.79
N ASN A 156 31.87 54.43 4.26
CA ASN A 156 32.66 55.49 4.89
C ASN A 156 32.94 56.66 3.93
N LEU A 157 33.12 56.39 2.63
CA LEU A 157 33.26 57.44 1.61
C LEU A 157 31.94 58.18 1.32
N ARG A 158 30.84 57.44 1.18
CA ARG A 158 29.52 58.01 0.90
C ARG A 158 29.00 58.81 2.08
N GLN A 159 29.18 58.33 3.31
CA GLN A 159 28.67 58.97 4.52
C GLN A 159 29.38 60.30 4.82
N ARG A 160 30.65 60.48 4.41
CA ARG A 160 31.28 61.82 4.40
C ARG A 160 30.70 62.77 3.33
N ARG A 161 30.16 62.24 2.23
CA ARG A 161 29.71 63.03 1.07
C ARG A 161 28.19 63.29 1.05
N THR A 162 27.34 62.40 1.56
CA THR A 162 25.86 62.44 1.37
C THR A 162 25.06 62.89 2.60
N VAL A 163 25.62 62.88 3.81
CA VAL A 163 24.91 63.32 5.04
C VAL A 163 24.39 64.76 4.94
N ALA A 164 25.02 65.59 4.11
CA ALA A 164 24.62 66.98 3.90
C ALA A 164 23.62 67.20 2.76
N VAL A 165 23.47 66.29 1.79
CA VAL A 165 22.84 66.60 0.49
C VAL A 165 21.45 65.94 0.28
N ASP A 166 21.22 64.72 0.78
CA ASP A 166 20.03 63.92 0.36
C ASP A 166 18.81 64.01 1.28
N LYS A 167 18.96 64.48 2.53
CA LYS A 167 17.89 64.47 3.55
C LYS A 167 16.74 65.43 3.24
N ALA A 168 16.99 66.46 2.44
CA ALA A 168 16.00 67.47 2.05
C ALA A 168 15.19 67.02 0.81
N LYS A 169 15.85 66.41 -0.19
CA LYS A 169 15.19 65.99 -1.44
C LYS A 169 14.25 64.79 -1.25
N ALA A 170 14.62 63.84 -0.39
CA ALA A 170 13.82 62.63 -0.16
C ALA A 170 12.46 62.90 0.53
N LYS A 171 12.37 63.97 1.34
CA LYS A 171 11.10 64.35 2.01
C LYS A 171 10.09 64.95 1.03
N GLU A 172 10.57 65.67 0.02
CA GLU A 172 9.73 66.35 -0.97
C GLU A 172 9.07 65.36 -1.95
N GLU A 173 9.79 64.30 -2.34
CA GLU A 173 9.25 63.28 -3.25
C GLU A 173 8.19 62.39 -2.57
N MET A 174 8.35 62.14 -1.27
CA MET A 174 7.40 61.34 -0.49
C MET A 174 6.06 62.06 -0.28
N GLU A 175 6.07 63.40 -0.17
CA GLU A 175 4.84 64.21 -0.11
C GLU A 175 4.08 64.23 -1.44
N LYS A 176 4.78 64.29 -2.57
CA LYS A 176 4.17 64.26 -3.92
C LYS A 176 3.47 62.93 -4.19
N ILE A 177 4.07 61.81 -3.77
CA ILE A 177 3.46 60.47 -3.92
C ILE A 177 2.22 60.34 -3.04
N LYS A 178 2.25 60.87 -1.81
CA LYS A 178 1.10 60.90 -0.90
C LYS A 178 -0.06 61.73 -1.47
N GLN A 179 0.24 62.83 -2.15
CA GLN A 179 -0.76 63.72 -2.74
C GLN A 179 -1.43 63.10 -3.99
N LEU A 180 -0.68 62.39 -4.84
CA LEU A 180 -1.23 61.65 -5.98
C LEU A 180 -2.10 60.47 -5.55
N SER A 181 -1.76 59.81 -4.44
CA SER A 181 -2.60 58.75 -3.86
C SER A 181 -3.93 59.29 -3.30
N ARG A 182 -3.96 60.56 -2.85
CA ARG A 182 -5.14 61.23 -2.27
C ARG A 182 -6.21 61.56 -3.32
N GLU A 183 -5.81 61.93 -4.52
CA GLU A 183 -6.72 62.35 -5.61
C GLU A 183 -7.39 61.15 -6.31
N ASN A 184 -6.74 59.98 -6.27
CA ASN A 184 -7.20 58.79 -6.97
C ASN A 184 -8.07 57.84 -6.09
N ALA A 185 -8.15 58.07 -4.77
CA ALA A 185 -8.74 57.14 -3.79
C ALA A 185 -10.26 57.29 -3.52
N GLY A 186 -10.97 58.18 -4.23
CA GLY A 186 -12.36 58.57 -3.91
C GLY A 186 -13.42 58.25 -4.96
N SER A 187 -13.22 57.27 -5.85
CA SER A 187 -14.18 56.97 -6.92
C SER A 187 -15.23 55.95 -6.48
N THR A 188 -16.49 56.39 -6.34
CA THR A 188 -17.67 55.54 -6.12
C THR A 188 -17.82 54.42 -7.16
N THR A 189 -17.28 54.63 -8.37
CA THR A 189 -17.28 53.64 -9.45
C THR A 189 -16.40 52.41 -9.13
N ARG A 190 -15.23 52.60 -8.50
CA ARG A 190 -14.32 51.48 -8.16
C ARG A 190 -14.86 50.61 -7.04
N ARG A 191 -15.48 51.22 -6.03
CA ARG A 191 -16.13 50.50 -4.93
C ARG A 191 -17.24 49.56 -5.42
N THR A 192 -18.04 50.00 -6.39
CA THR A 192 -19.08 49.15 -7.01
C THR A 192 -18.47 47.97 -7.77
N VAL A 193 -17.35 48.20 -8.48
CA VAL A 193 -16.62 47.14 -9.19
C VAL A 193 -16.03 46.11 -8.21
N TYR A 194 -15.41 46.54 -7.10
CA TYR A 194 -14.90 45.61 -6.09
C TYR A 194 -16.02 44.81 -5.42
N LEU A 195 -17.15 45.45 -5.10
CA LEU A 195 -18.31 44.76 -4.54
C LEU A 195 -18.90 43.73 -5.52
N ALA A 196 -18.92 44.02 -6.82
CA ALA A 196 -19.33 43.06 -7.85
C ALA A 196 -18.37 41.86 -7.93
N PHE A 197 -17.06 42.09 -7.90
CA PHE A 197 -16.06 41.01 -7.89
C PHE A 197 -16.12 40.16 -6.61
N ILE A 198 -16.29 40.79 -5.45
CA ILE A 198 -16.50 40.07 -4.18
C ILE A 198 -17.75 39.19 -4.27
N GLY A 199 -18.86 39.71 -4.81
CA GLY A 199 -20.08 38.93 -5.05
C GLY A 199 -19.84 37.72 -5.95
N LEU A 200 -19.10 37.90 -7.06
CA LEU A 200 -18.75 36.81 -7.99
C LEU A 200 -17.91 35.72 -7.31
N VAL A 201 -16.93 36.12 -6.50
CA VAL A 201 -16.05 35.18 -5.77
C VAL A 201 -16.84 34.42 -4.70
N VAL A 202 -17.75 35.07 -3.98
CA VAL A 202 -18.60 34.40 -2.97
C VAL A 202 -19.53 33.36 -3.61
N VAL A 203 -20.10 33.66 -4.78
CA VAL A 203 -20.91 32.68 -5.55
C VAL A 203 -20.04 31.50 -6.00
N GLY A 204 -18.82 31.77 -6.49
CA GLY A 204 -17.88 30.71 -6.88
C GLY A 204 -17.44 29.82 -5.72
N ILE A 205 -17.28 30.39 -4.52
CA ILE A 205 -16.99 29.63 -3.30
C ILE A 205 -18.18 28.74 -2.92
N ALA A 206 -19.41 29.28 -2.94
CA ALA A 206 -20.62 28.51 -2.65
C ALA A 206 -20.81 27.33 -3.63
N ASP A 207 -20.53 27.54 -4.92
CA ASP A 207 -20.59 26.49 -5.94
C ASP A 207 -19.57 25.36 -5.69
N VAL A 208 -18.34 25.71 -5.27
CA VAL A 208 -17.31 24.73 -4.85
C VAL A 208 -17.71 23.96 -3.59
N PHE A 209 -18.47 24.58 -2.67
CA PHE A 209 -18.97 23.89 -1.48
C PHE A 209 -20.18 22.98 -1.76
N ILE A 210 -21.02 23.32 -2.74
CA ILE A 210 -22.21 22.53 -3.13
C ILE A 210 -21.82 21.37 -4.05
N SER A 211 -20.90 21.61 -4.99
CA SER A 211 -20.36 20.58 -5.87
C SER A 211 -19.35 19.73 -5.10
N SER A 212 -19.78 18.55 -4.62
CA SER A 212 -19.02 17.59 -3.81
C SER A 212 -17.73 16.99 -4.45
N SER A 213 -17.16 17.63 -5.49
CA SER A 213 -15.83 17.30 -6.01
C SER A 213 -14.79 18.09 -5.21
N SER A 214 -14.07 17.40 -4.33
CA SER A 214 -13.12 17.96 -3.36
C SER A 214 -11.83 18.50 -4.01
N ASP A 215 -11.94 19.59 -4.78
CA ASP A 215 -10.82 20.43 -5.17
C ASP A 215 -10.66 21.57 -4.15
N TRP A 216 -10.39 21.23 -2.89
CA TRP A 216 -10.15 22.18 -1.79
C TRP A 216 -9.06 23.23 -2.13
N ARG A 217 -8.16 22.91 -3.07
CA ARG A 217 -7.17 23.83 -3.64
C ARG A 217 -7.81 25.00 -4.41
N LYS A 218 -8.87 24.77 -5.19
CA LYS A 218 -9.60 25.83 -5.91
C LYS A 218 -10.34 26.74 -4.94
N GLY A 219 -10.96 26.15 -3.91
CA GLY A 219 -11.57 26.91 -2.81
C GLY A 219 -10.56 27.75 -2.02
N ALA A 220 -9.38 27.20 -1.72
CA ALA A 220 -8.32 27.92 -1.03
C ALA A 220 -7.77 29.11 -1.84
N VAL A 221 -7.58 28.94 -3.15
CA VAL A 221 -7.15 30.02 -4.05
C VAL A 221 -8.22 31.14 -4.12
N LEU A 222 -9.49 30.78 -4.25
CA LEU A 222 -10.60 31.76 -4.21
C LEU A 222 -10.70 32.46 -2.84
N GLY A 223 -10.43 31.74 -1.75
CA GLY A 223 -10.37 32.31 -0.40
C GLY A 223 -9.26 33.34 -0.23
N ILE A 224 -8.05 33.06 -0.73
CA ILE A 224 -6.93 34.02 -0.70
C ILE A 224 -7.29 35.29 -1.51
N ILE A 225 -7.87 35.11 -2.70
CA ILE A 225 -8.32 36.22 -3.56
C ILE A 225 -9.38 37.07 -2.86
N LEU A 226 -10.31 36.44 -2.13
CA LEU A 226 -11.33 37.14 -1.34
C LEU A 226 -10.71 38.00 -0.23
N VAL A 227 -9.71 37.48 0.50
CA VAL A 227 -9.01 38.22 1.56
C VAL A 227 -8.28 39.43 1.00
N CYS A 228 -7.60 39.28 -0.15
CA CYS A 228 -6.94 40.40 -0.83
C CYS A 228 -7.95 41.50 -1.24
N LEU A 229 -9.09 41.12 -1.82
CA LEU A 229 -10.13 42.08 -2.23
C LEU A 229 -10.76 42.79 -1.03
N LEU A 230 -11.01 42.08 0.07
CA LEU A 230 -11.52 42.67 1.31
C LEU A 230 -10.52 43.65 1.93
N SER A 231 -9.23 43.32 1.91
CA SER A 231 -8.18 44.23 2.40
C SER A 231 -8.15 45.53 1.59
N GLN A 232 -8.32 45.45 0.27
CA GLN A 232 -8.37 46.61 -0.61
C GLN A 232 -9.60 47.49 -0.33
N VAL A 233 -10.78 46.88 -0.10
CA VAL A 233 -12.01 47.62 0.24
C VAL A 233 -11.92 48.25 1.64
N ILE A 234 -11.35 47.56 2.62
CA ILE A 234 -11.18 48.10 3.98
C ILE A 234 -10.18 49.26 3.97
N TYR A 235 -9.10 49.16 3.22
CA TYR A 235 -8.12 50.24 3.05
C TYR A 235 -8.75 51.48 2.41
N GLU A 236 -9.54 51.31 1.36
CA GLU A 236 -10.28 52.43 0.73
C GLU A 236 -11.31 53.04 1.70
N GLN A 237 -12.01 52.22 2.50
CA GLN A 237 -12.95 52.71 3.51
C GLN A 237 -12.27 53.43 4.67
N SER A 238 -11.11 52.95 5.15
CA SER A 238 -10.38 53.60 6.24
C SER A 238 -9.83 54.96 5.81
N VAL A 239 -9.33 55.06 4.57
CA VAL A 239 -8.86 56.33 4.01
C VAL A 239 -10.03 57.31 3.83
N LEU A 240 -11.21 56.83 3.41
CA LEU A 240 -12.42 57.65 3.31
C LEU A 240 -12.97 58.09 4.68
N SER A 241 -12.98 57.23 5.70
CA SER A 241 -13.50 57.58 7.03
C SER A 241 -12.60 58.58 7.76
N GLU A 242 -11.29 58.49 7.57
CA GLU A 242 -10.33 59.50 8.02
C GLU A 242 -10.65 60.88 7.40
N THR A 243 -11.06 60.93 6.13
CA THR A 243 -11.47 62.18 5.46
C THR A 243 -12.82 62.74 5.94
N GLU A 244 -13.78 61.89 6.32
CA GLU A 244 -15.09 62.36 6.84
C GLU A 244 -14.94 62.92 8.26
N LEU A 245 -14.04 62.35 9.06
CA LEU A 245 -13.73 62.84 10.40
C LEU A 245 -13.02 64.20 10.36
N GLU A 246 -12.03 64.39 9.48
CA GLU A 246 -11.36 65.69 9.30
C GLU A 246 -12.31 66.77 8.74
N GLY A 247 -13.24 66.41 7.85
CA GLY A 247 -14.26 67.32 7.32
C GLY A 247 -15.28 67.79 8.38
N LYS A 248 -15.71 66.89 9.28
CA LYS A 248 -16.60 67.22 10.41
C LYS A 248 -15.91 68.04 11.50
N GLN A 249 -14.58 67.92 11.65
CA GLN A 249 -13.81 68.71 12.60
C GLN A 249 -13.69 70.18 12.14
N LYS A 250 -13.47 70.43 10.84
CA LYS A 250 -13.45 71.79 10.26
C LYS A 250 -14.82 72.48 10.28
N SER A 251 -15.91 71.76 9.96
CA SER A 251 -17.27 72.35 9.99
C SER A 251 -17.75 72.75 11.40
N LYS A 252 -17.12 72.26 12.48
CA LYS A 252 -17.46 72.66 13.85
C LYS A 252 -16.64 73.86 14.35
N GLU A 253 -15.48 74.14 13.75
CA GLU A 253 -14.69 75.35 14.03
C GLU A 253 -15.27 76.59 13.35
N ASP A 254 -15.85 76.48 12.15
CA ASP A 254 -16.44 77.62 11.41
C ASP A 254 -17.82 78.09 11.94
N LYS A 255 -18.32 77.53 13.05
CA LYS A 255 -19.60 77.92 13.68
C LYS A 255 -19.45 78.47 15.11
N LYS A 256 -18.25 78.87 15.52
CA LYS A 256 -18.00 79.52 16.80
C LYS A 256 -17.52 80.96 16.64
#